data_AF-A0ABC8SM91-F1
#
_entry.id   AF-A0ABC8SM91-F1
#
_cell.length_a   1.000
_cell.length_b   1.000
_cell.length_c   1.000
_cell.angle_alpha   90.00
_cell.angle_beta   90.00
_cell.angle_gamma   90.00
#
_symmetry.space_group_name_H-M   'P 1'
#
loop_
_entity.id
_entity.type
_entity.pdbx_description
1 polymer ?
#
loop_
_entity_poly.entity_id
_entity_poly.type
_entity_poly.pdbx_seq_one_letter_code
_entity_poly.pdbx_strand_id
1 'polypeptide(L)'
;MAQNVATTPIKLSILLLLAMFVCSHSQSEGVLPQLQKTNMTIYFQDRFAGPNTTTVPITGIPGHLWTFGSFGTVFGIDSPITQGLEGSSEQIARGQGVHVTSALDGSATYVSISIVFMNKEFNGSTLEIQVSHHLQMAQNVATTPIKLSILLLLAMFVCSHSQSEGVLPQLQKTNMTIYFQDRFAGPNTTTVPITGIPGHLWTFGSFGTVFGIDSPITQGLEGSSEQIARGQGVHVTSALDGSATYVSISIVFMNKEFNGSTLEIQGANYLYVNVRELAVVGGTGQFRYARGFATFETAFLDMKAAYAVIRCNITIEHY
;
A
#
# COMPACT_ATOMS: atom_id res chain seq x y z
N MET A 1 2.44 -34.22 -5.12
CA MET A 1 3.46 -33.95 -6.16
C MET A 1 3.74 -32.45 -6.06
N ALA A 2 4.85 -32.07 -5.41
CA ALA A 2 5.18 -30.68 -5.10
C ALA A 2 5.62 -29.97 -6.38
N GLN A 3 4.92 -28.90 -6.78
CA GLN A 3 5.42 -28.02 -7.83
C GLN A 3 6.41 -27.05 -7.20
N ASN A 4 7.66 -27.11 -7.67
CA ASN A 4 8.70 -26.14 -7.40
C ASN A 4 8.24 -24.77 -7.90
N VAL A 5 7.79 -23.89 -7.00
CA VAL A 5 7.64 -22.48 -7.29
C VAL A 5 9.02 -21.86 -7.20
N ALA A 6 9.54 -21.37 -8.33
CA ALA A 6 10.79 -20.64 -8.37
C ALA A 6 10.67 -19.38 -7.49
N THR A 7 11.53 -19.27 -6.47
CA THR A 7 11.70 -18.07 -5.65
C THR A 7 12.30 -16.98 -6.53
N THR A 8 11.45 -16.13 -7.08
CA THR A 8 11.90 -14.93 -7.78
C THR A 8 12.04 -13.84 -6.73
N PRO A 9 13.25 -13.28 -6.48
CA PRO A 9 13.41 -12.21 -5.51
C PRO A 9 12.60 -10.99 -5.96
N ILE A 10 11.74 -10.47 -5.07
CA ILE A 10 10.95 -9.27 -5.32
C ILE A 10 11.89 -8.07 -5.13
N LYS A 11 12.23 -7.38 -6.23
CA LYS A 11 13.04 -6.17 -6.20
C LYS A 11 12.14 -4.97 -5.93
N LEU A 12 12.12 -4.49 -4.69
CA LEU A 12 11.45 -3.23 -4.34
C LEU A 12 12.47 -2.08 -4.46
N SER A 13 12.36 -1.28 -5.53
CA SER A 13 13.21 -0.09 -5.71
C SER A 13 12.52 1.12 -5.09
N ILE A 14 12.80 1.40 -3.81
CA ILE A 14 12.21 2.55 -3.09
C ILE A 14 13.19 3.71 -3.12
N LEU A 15 12.77 4.83 -3.71
CA LEU A 15 13.47 6.12 -3.58
C LEU A 15 12.81 6.92 -2.45
N LEU A 16 13.35 6.84 -1.23
CA LEU A 16 12.80 7.56 -0.08
C LEU A 16 13.63 8.80 0.27
N LEU A 17 12.97 9.83 0.79
CA LEU A 17 13.57 11.03 1.36
C LEU A 17 13.09 11.05 2.80
N LEU A 18 14.02 11.03 3.75
CA LEU A 18 13.68 10.97 5.17
C LEU A 18 13.11 12.34 5.56
N ALA A 19 11.81 12.40 5.84
CA ALA A 19 11.21 13.58 6.46
C ALA A 19 10.93 13.26 7.94
N MET A 20 11.70 13.94 8.79
CA MET A 20 11.66 13.98 10.27
C MET A 20 12.26 12.78 11.02
N PHE A 21 13.57 12.86 11.26
CA PHE A 21 14.13 12.40 12.53
C PHE A 21 13.60 13.33 13.65
N VAL A 22 12.74 12.82 14.54
CA VAL A 22 12.72 13.34 15.91
C VAL A 22 13.80 12.57 16.66
N CYS A 23 15.06 12.96 16.44
CA CYS A 23 16.10 12.62 17.39
C CYS A 23 15.92 13.59 18.56
N SER A 24 15.43 13.09 19.69
CA SER A 24 15.41 13.85 20.94
C SER A 24 16.85 13.97 21.47
N HIS A 25 17.63 14.82 20.82
CA HIS A 25 18.81 15.44 21.39
C HIS A 25 18.66 16.95 21.22
N SER A 26 18.48 17.62 22.36
CA SER A 26 18.43 19.06 22.43
C SER A 26 19.75 19.66 21.93
N GLN A 27 19.76 20.20 20.71
CA GLN A 27 20.77 21.18 20.31
C GLN A 27 20.15 22.36 19.54
N SER A 28 20.38 23.52 20.14
CA SER A 28 20.42 24.91 19.66
C SER A 28 19.56 25.36 18.48
N GLU A 29 18.82 26.43 18.77
CA GLU A 29 18.15 27.38 17.88
C GLU A 29 18.92 27.73 16.60
N GLY A 30 18.20 27.82 15.47
CA GLY A 30 18.53 28.78 14.40
C GLY A 30 18.57 28.28 12.96
N VAL A 31 18.58 26.97 12.68
CA VAL A 31 18.59 26.45 11.31
C VAL A 31 17.42 25.49 11.14
N LEU A 32 16.47 25.81 10.25
CA LEU A 32 15.43 24.86 9.85
C LEU A 32 16.14 23.58 9.36
N PRO A 33 15.85 22.40 9.92
CA PRO A 33 16.52 21.17 9.51
C PRO A 33 16.37 20.99 8.00
N GLN A 34 17.51 20.96 7.31
CA GLN A 34 17.52 20.74 5.87
C GLN A 34 17.06 19.30 5.61
N LEU A 35 16.06 19.13 4.75
CA LEU A 35 15.57 17.81 4.35
C LEU A 35 16.73 16.97 3.80
N GLN A 36 17.02 15.84 4.45
CA GLN A 36 18.06 14.92 4.03
C GLN A 36 17.47 13.83 3.14
N LYS A 37 18.03 13.68 1.93
CA LYS A 37 17.68 12.58 1.03
C LYS A 37 18.65 11.43 1.17
N THR A 38 18.09 10.25 1.40
CA THR A 38 18.85 9.00 1.51
C THR A 38 18.33 8.02 0.49
N ASN A 39 19.12 7.80 -0.57
CA ASN A 39 18.78 6.77 -1.56
C ASN A 39 19.25 5.42 -1.03
N MET A 40 18.33 4.46 -0.92
CA MET A 40 18.63 3.14 -0.42
C MET A 40 18.09 2.07 -1.37
N THR A 41 18.84 0.98 -1.55
CA THR A 41 18.35 -0.24 -2.19
C THR A 41 18.52 -1.37 -1.21
N ILE A 42 17.42 -2.07 -0.93
CA ILE A 42 17.33 -3.17 0.02
C ILE A 42 16.61 -4.35 -0.63
N TYR A 43 16.93 -5.57 -0.20
CA TYR A 43 16.33 -6.79 -0.73
C TYR A 43 15.71 -7.60 0.40
N PHE A 44 14.40 -7.85 0.29
CA PHE A 44 13.68 -8.75 1.18
C PHE A 44 13.98 -10.19 0.79
N GLN A 45 14.38 -11.01 1.76
CA GLN A 45 14.70 -12.42 1.55
C GLN A 45 13.52 -13.31 1.99
N ASP A 46 12.37 -13.09 1.36
CA ASP A 46 11.11 -13.80 1.69
C ASP A 46 11.17 -15.28 1.30
N ARG A 47 10.81 -16.15 2.26
CA ARG A 47 10.75 -17.60 2.09
C ARG A 47 9.38 -18.10 2.51
N PHE A 48 8.63 -18.63 1.55
CA PHE A 48 7.26 -19.12 1.73
C PHE A 48 7.19 -20.60 2.16
N ALA A 49 8.31 -21.32 2.17
CA ALA A 49 8.37 -22.72 2.54
C ALA A 49 9.78 -23.14 3.01
N GLY A 50 9.86 -24.29 3.70
CA GLY A 50 11.10 -24.91 4.16
C GLY A 50 11.50 -24.56 5.59
N PRO A 51 12.60 -25.17 6.10
CA PRO A 51 13.16 -24.83 7.40
C PRO A 51 13.69 -23.39 7.32
N ASN A 52 13.19 -22.48 8.17
CA ASN A 52 13.40 -21.02 8.11
C ASN A 52 12.49 -20.28 7.11
N THR A 53 11.22 -20.68 7.06
CA THR A 53 10.15 -19.87 6.43
C THR A 53 10.06 -18.51 7.13
N THR A 54 10.06 -17.43 6.35
CA THR A 54 9.93 -16.05 6.85
C THR A 54 8.57 -15.43 6.53
N THR A 55 7.79 -16.10 5.66
CA THR A 55 6.45 -15.69 5.27
C THR A 55 5.47 -16.81 5.58
N VAL A 56 4.58 -16.58 6.54
CA VAL A 56 3.65 -17.61 7.05
C VAL A 56 2.19 -17.19 6.86
N PRO A 57 1.30 -18.07 6.39
CA PRO A 57 -0.13 -17.77 6.36
C PRO A 57 -0.66 -17.65 7.80
N ILE A 58 -1.29 -16.52 8.12
CA ILE A 58 -1.94 -16.30 9.43
C ILE A 58 -3.41 -16.68 9.35
N THR A 59 -4.11 -16.16 8.34
CA THR A 59 -5.56 -16.30 8.19
C THR A 59 -5.99 -15.99 6.77
N GLY A 60 -7.24 -16.30 6.46
CA GLY A 60 -7.89 -15.99 5.19
C GLY A 60 -9.39 -16.22 5.28
N ILE A 61 -10.09 -15.92 4.19
CA ILE A 61 -11.56 -16.07 4.15
C ILE A 61 -11.95 -17.52 4.48
N PRO A 62 -12.84 -17.76 5.45
CA PRO A 62 -13.29 -19.09 5.82
C PRO A 62 -13.86 -19.85 4.61
N GLY A 63 -13.45 -21.11 4.45
CA GLY A 63 -13.88 -21.95 3.32
C GLY A 63 -13.10 -21.74 2.01
N HIS A 64 -12.17 -20.78 1.96
CA HIS A 64 -11.26 -20.57 0.83
C HIS A 64 -9.86 -21.11 1.12
N LEU A 65 -9.11 -21.44 0.06
CA LEU A 65 -7.71 -21.83 0.18
C LEU A 65 -6.84 -20.59 0.48
N TRP A 66 -6.01 -20.67 1.52
CA TRP A 66 -5.14 -19.57 1.96
C TRP A 66 -3.80 -19.57 1.20
N THR A 67 -3.87 -19.33 -0.10
CA THR A 67 -2.68 -19.14 -0.94
C THR A 67 -2.31 -17.67 -1.03
N PHE A 68 -1.01 -17.37 -1.12
CA PHE A 68 -0.54 -16.01 -1.34
C PHE A 68 -1.11 -15.46 -2.65
N GLY A 69 -1.64 -14.23 -2.61
CA GLY A 69 -2.32 -13.62 -3.76
C GLY A 69 -3.80 -14.00 -3.89
N SER A 70 -4.36 -14.81 -2.98
CA SER A 70 -5.82 -14.97 -2.89
C SER A 70 -6.43 -13.85 -2.06
N PHE A 71 -7.50 -13.23 -2.57
CA PHE A 71 -8.22 -12.16 -1.87
C PHE A 71 -8.56 -12.56 -0.43
N GLY A 72 -8.33 -11.62 0.48
CA GLY A 72 -8.58 -11.74 1.90
C GLY A 72 -7.60 -12.65 2.65
N THR A 73 -6.47 -13.03 2.05
CA THR A 73 -5.41 -13.74 2.80
C THR A 73 -4.47 -12.78 3.51
N VAL A 74 -4.03 -13.17 4.70
CA VAL A 74 -3.07 -12.43 5.52
C VAL A 74 -1.88 -13.33 5.80
N PHE A 75 -0.69 -12.84 5.47
CA PHE A 75 0.58 -13.48 5.74
C PHE A 75 1.40 -12.62 6.71
N GLY A 76 1.96 -13.26 7.72
CA GLY A 76 2.95 -12.67 8.60
C GLY A 76 4.32 -12.74 7.94
N ILE A 77 5.07 -11.63 8.02
CA ILE A 77 6.41 -11.51 7.47
C ILE A 77 7.38 -11.22 8.60
N ASP A 78 8.48 -11.97 8.62
CA ASP A 78 9.66 -11.71 9.43
C ASP A 78 10.91 -12.10 8.63
N SER A 79 11.35 -11.20 7.76
CA SER A 79 12.36 -11.47 6.75
C SER A 79 13.66 -10.70 7.02
N PRO A 80 14.83 -11.34 6.81
CA PRO A 80 16.08 -10.61 6.76
C PRO A 80 16.10 -9.72 5.52
N ILE A 81 16.69 -8.53 5.67
CA ILE A 81 16.87 -7.56 4.60
C ILE A 81 18.37 -7.42 4.33
N THR A 82 18.76 -7.65 3.07
CA THR A 82 20.15 -7.67 2.64
C THR A 82 20.49 -6.51 1.72
N GLN A 83 21.79 -6.15 1.65
CA GLN A 83 22.28 -5.10 0.75
C GLN A 83 22.30 -5.55 -0.72
N GLY A 84 22.49 -6.83 -0.97
CA GLY A 84 22.50 -7.46 -2.30
C GLY A 84 21.37 -8.47 -2.47
N LEU A 85 21.13 -8.84 -3.73
CA LEU A 85 20.05 -9.75 -4.13
C LEU A 85 20.22 -11.16 -3.57
N GLU A 86 21.46 -11.65 -3.53
CA GLU A 86 21.80 -13.00 -3.09
C GLU A 86 21.54 -13.16 -1.58
N GLY A 87 20.96 -14.29 -1.19
CA GLY A 87 20.68 -14.58 0.22
C GLY A 87 21.93 -14.73 1.12
N SER A 88 23.13 -14.78 0.53
CA SER A 88 24.42 -14.74 1.22
C SER A 88 24.96 -13.33 1.44
N SER A 89 24.29 -12.30 0.90
CA SER A 89 24.68 -10.91 1.06
C SER A 89 24.53 -10.46 2.53
N GLU A 90 25.28 -9.42 2.90
CA GLU A 90 25.23 -8.84 4.24
C GLU A 90 23.79 -8.44 4.60
N GLN A 91 23.32 -8.96 5.74
CA GLN A 91 22.07 -8.53 6.33
C GLN A 91 22.28 -7.17 7.00
N ILE A 92 21.52 -6.18 6.53
CA ILE A 92 21.61 -4.79 7.00
C ILE A 92 20.38 -4.36 7.81
N ALA A 93 19.29 -5.12 7.71
CA ALA A 93 18.06 -4.86 8.45
C ALA A 93 17.21 -6.14 8.62
N ARG A 94 16.11 -5.99 9.35
CA ARG A 94 15.06 -7.01 9.51
C ARG A 94 13.70 -6.35 9.28
N GLY A 95 12.87 -6.95 8.42
CA GLY A 95 11.54 -6.46 8.08
C GLY A 95 10.48 -7.33 8.72
N GLN A 96 9.57 -6.73 9.49
CA GLN A 96 8.48 -7.43 10.18
C GLN A 96 7.15 -6.76 9.88
N GLY A 97 6.13 -7.55 9.58
CA GLY A 97 4.84 -6.97 9.21
C GLY A 97 3.84 -7.97 8.67
N VAL A 98 2.89 -7.44 7.88
CA VAL A 98 1.82 -8.22 7.28
C VAL A 98 1.67 -7.90 5.79
N HIS A 99 1.41 -8.95 5.02
CA HIS A 99 0.94 -8.88 3.65
C HIS A 99 -0.53 -9.27 3.66
N VAL A 100 -1.40 -8.39 3.16
CA VAL A 100 -2.83 -8.66 3.01
C VAL A 100 -3.18 -8.55 1.54
N THR A 101 -3.59 -9.66 0.92
CA THR A 101 -4.09 -9.60 -0.45
C THR A 101 -5.49 -8.99 -0.42
N SER A 102 -5.55 -7.68 -0.53
CA SER A 102 -6.79 -6.91 -0.47
C SER A 102 -7.45 -6.78 -1.84
N ALA A 103 -6.76 -6.96 -2.96
CA ALA A 103 -7.40 -6.92 -4.28
C ALA A 103 -8.27 -8.16 -4.55
N LEU A 104 -9.52 -7.97 -4.93
CA LEU A 104 -10.51 -9.01 -5.25
C LEU A 104 -10.06 -9.93 -6.38
N ASP A 105 -9.29 -9.40 -7.32
CA ASP A 105 -8.70 -10.17 -8.45
C ASP A 105 -7.35 -10.81 -8.10
N GLY A 106 -6.87 -10.64 -6.86
CA GLY A 106 -5.57 -11.12 -6.41
C GLY A 106 -4.37 -10.37 -7.00
N SER A 107 -4.60 -9.30 -7.78
CA SER A 107 -3.53 -8.61 -8.52
C SER A 107 -2.68 -7.67 -7.66
N ALA A 108 -3.11 -7.35 -6.44
CA ALA A 108 -2.38 -6.51 -5.53
C ALA A 108 -2.44 -7.00 -4.09
N THR A 109 -1.38 -6.71 -3.36
CA THR A 109 -1.24 -6.99 -1.93
C THR A 109 -0.95 -5.69 -1.20
N TYR A 110 -1.77 -5.36 -0.22
CA TYR A 110 -1.49 -4.32 0.75
C TYR A 110 -0.40 -4.82 1.70
N VAL A 111 0.66 -4.04 1.83
CA VAL A 111 1.85 -4.37 2.61
C VAL A 111 1.98 -3.33 3.71
N SER A 112 2.14 -3.77 4.96
CA SER A 112 2.52 -2.92 6.09
C SER A 112 3.70 -3.57 6.81
N ILE A 113 4.89 -2.97 6.69
CA ILE A 113 6.15 -3.53 7.19
C ILE A 113 6.92 -2.47 7.96
N SER A 114 7.38 -2.83 9.15
CA SER A 114 8.40 -2.13 9.90
C SER A 114 9.77 -2.72 9.60
N ILE A 115 10.72 -1.88 9.21
CA ILE A 115 12.12 -2.24 8.97
C ILE A 115 12.96 -1.71 10.12
N VAL A 116 13.70 -2.58 10.80
CA VAL A 116 14.69 -2.20 11.81
C VAL A 116 16.09 -2.35 11.23
N PHE A 117 16.83 -1.24 11.14
CA PHE A 117 18.20 -1.26 10.64
C PHE A 117 19.20 -1.67 11.71
N MET A 118 20.15 -2.51 11.29
CA MET A 118 21.22 -3.05 12.14
C MET A 118 22.62 -2.72 11.59
N ASN A 119 22.69 -2.07 10.42
CA ASN A 119 23.94 -1.63 9.83
C ASN A 119 24.53 -0.44 10.61
N LYS A 120 25.82 -0.17 10.44
CA LYS A 120 26.51 0.91 11.18
C LYS A 120 25.91 2.30 10.97
N GLU A 121 25.34 2.56 9.80
CA GLU A 121 24.84 3.88 9.41
C GLU A 121 23.47 4.21 10.04
N PHE A 122 22.55 3.25 10.08
CA PHE A 122 21.17 3.47 10.53
C PHE A 122 20.81 2.65 11.78
N ASN A 123 21.80 2.08 12.48
CA ASN A 123 21.57 1.16 13.60
C ASN A 123 20.52 1.68 14.59
N GLY A 124 19.48 0.87 14.83
CA GLY A 124 18.37 1.20 15.74
C GLY A 124 17.29 2.12 15.14
N SER A 125 17.48 2.63 13.93
CA SER A 125 16.45 3.39 13.21
C SER A 125 15.39 2.45 12.63
N THR A 126 14.15 2.94 12.56
CA THR A 126 13.03 2.22 11.97
C THR A 126 12.50 2.92 10.72
N LEU A 127 12.02 2.14 9.74
CA LEU A 127 11.33 2.63 8.56
C LEU A 127 10.02 1.86 8.39
N GLU A 128 8.90 2.57 8.39
CA GLU A 128 7.59 2.00 8.08
C GLU A 128 7.30 2.11 6.58
N ILE A 129 6.86 1.01 5.99
CA ILE A 129 6.43 0.92 4.60
C ILE A 129 4.98 0.48 4.59
N GLN A 130 4.12 1.32 4.02
CA GLN A 130 2.75 1.01 3.69
C GLN A 130 2.53 1.26 2.20
N VAL A 131 2.14 0.21 1.47
CA VAL A 131 1.93 0.30 0.02
C VAL A 131 1.01 -0.80 -0.47
N SER A 132 0.20 -0.51 -1.48
CA SER A 132 -0.42 -1.54 -2.31
C SER A 132 0.52 -1.92 -3.45
N HIS A 133 1.10 -3.13 -3.36
CA HIS A 133 2.01 -3.65 -4.37
C HIS A 133 1.25 -4.48 -5.40
N HIS A 134 1.23 -4.04 -6.66
CA HIS A 134 0.70 -4.82 -7.77
C HIS A 134 1.67 -5.94 -8.16
N LEU A 135 1.16 -7.17 -8.19
CA LEU A 135 1.86 -8.30 -8.76
C LEU A 135 1.91 -8.12 -10.27
N GLN A 136 3.05 -7.70 -10.81
CA GLN A 136 3.32 -7.86 -12.24
C GLN A 136 3.46 -9.34 -12.52
N MET A 137 2.38 -9.96 -12.99
CA MET A 137 2.46 -11.22 -13.74
C MET A 137 3.42 -10.95 -14.89
N ALA A 138 4.56 -11.65 -14.92
CA ALA A 138 5.46 -11.61 -16.06
C ALA A 138 4.63 -11.95 -17.32
N GLN A 139 4.35 -10.94 -18.14
CA GLN A 139 3.82 -11.20 -19.46
C GLN A 139 4.92 -11.95 -20.19
N ASN A 140 4.68 -13.22 -20.51
CA ASN A 140 5.48 -13.96 -21.47
C ASN A 140 5.29 -13.27 -22.84
N VAL A 141 6.00 -12.16 -23.05
CA VAL A 141 6.12 -11.55 -24.36
C VAL A 141 6.94 -12.52 -25.19
N ALA A 142 6.28 -13.22 -26.11
CA ALA A 142 6.96 -14.04 -27.11
C ALA A 142 7.90 -13.13 -27.91
N THR A 143 9.21 -13.23 -27.63
CA THR A 143 10.23 -12.52 -28.38
C THR A 143 10.35 -13.14 -29.76
N THR A 144 9.68 -12.56 -30.75
CA THR A 144 10.06 -12.79 -32.15
C THR A 144 11.41 -12.11 -32.39
N PRO A 145 12.39 -12.77 -33.03
CA PRO A 145 13.72 -12.19 -33.23
C PRO A 145 13.63 -11.04 -34.25
N ILE A 146 13.53 -9.82 -33.75
CA ILE A 146 13.66 -8.60 -34.56
C ILE A 146 15.14 -8.43 -34.91
N LYS A 147 15.43 -8.29 -36.21
CA LYS A 147 16.78 -8.13 -36.76
C LYS A 147 17.54 -7.01 -36.02
N LEU A 148 18.75 -7.36 -35.55
CA LEU A 148 19.69 -6.54 -34.78
C LEU A 148 20.06 -5.19 -35.45
N SER A 149 19.71 -4.99 -36.72
CA SER A 149 20.03 -3.81 -37.51
C SER A 149 19.20 -2.56 -37.18
N ILE A 150 18.03 -2.70 -36.54
CA ILE A 150 17.15 -1.55 -36.21
C ILE A 150 17.44 -0.97 -34.81
N LEU A 151 18.01 -1.77 -33.91
CA LEU A 151 18.26 -1.38 -32.51
C LEU A 151 19.35 -0.30 -32.38
N LEU A 152 20.31 -0.24 -33.31
CA LEU A 152 21.38 0.76 -33.30
C LEU A 152 20.90 2.16 -33.73
N LEU A 153 19.83 2.26 -34.53
CA LEU A 153 19.30 3.54 -35.01
C LEU A 153 18.40 4.23 -33.97
N LEU A 154 17.70 3.47 -33.12
CA LEU A 154 16.95 4.03 -31.98
C LEU A 154 17.86 4.50 -30.84
N ALA A 155 19.03 3.88 -30.66
CA ALA A 155 19.99 4.29 -29.63
C ALA A 155 20.53 5.72 -29.85
N MET A 156 20.57 6.22 -31.08
CA MET A 156 21.00 7.60 -31.36
C MET A 156 19.90 8.65 -31.15
N PHE A 157 18.62 8.27 -31.12
CA PHE A 157 17.52 9.20 -30.81
C PHE A 157 17.30 9.37 -29.29
N VAL A 158 17.74 8.41 -28.47
CA VAL A 158 17.56 8.47 -27.00
C VAL A 158 18.60 9.36 -26.30
N CYS A 159 19.74 9.66 -26.93
CA CYS A 159 20.76 10.56 -26.38
C CYS A 159 20.42 12.07 -26.49
N SER A 160 19.19 12.42 -26.86
CA SER A 160 18.69 13.81 -26.85
C SER A 160 17.65 14.07 -25.75
N HIS A 161 17.72 13.38 -24.61
CA HIS A 161 17.04 13.86 -23.41
C HIS A 161 18.01 14.75 -22.63
N SER A 162 17.84 16.04 -22.85
CA SER A 162 18.38 17.12 -22.04
C SER A 162 18.41 16.72 -20.56
N GLN A 163 19.60 16.78 -19.95
CA GLN A 163 19.70 17.03 -18.53
C GLN A 163 18.99 18.35 -18.26
N SER A 164 17.78 18.28 -17.68
CA SER A 164 17.13 19.45 -17.12
C SER A 164 17.95 19.85 -15.89
N GLU A 165 18.69 20.94 -16.02
CA GLU A 165 19.28 21.65 -14.90
C GLU A 165 18.15 22.09 -13.95
N GLY A 166 18.10 21.48 -12.76
CA GLY A 166 17.85 22.21 -11.52
C GLY A 166 16.54 23.00 -11.35
N VAL A 167 15.41 22.58 -11.90
CA VAL A 167 14.12 23.06 -11.38
C VAL A 167 13.85 22.31 -10.08
N LEU A 168 13.94 23.02 -8.94
CA LEU A 168 13.45 22.49 -7.67
C LEU A 168 12.00 22.02 -7.90
N PRO A 169 11.63 20.80 -7.51
CA PRO A 169 10.25 20.35 -7.62
C PRO A 169 9.34 21.40 -6.98
N GLN A 170 8.37 21.90 -7.75
CA GLN A 170 7.47 22.93 -7.26
C GLN A 170 6.45 22.27 -6.34
N LEU A 171 6.29 22.80 -5.12
CA LEU A 171 5.24 22.35 -4.23
C LEU A 171 3.87 22.58 -4.89
N GLN A 172 3.12 21.51 -5.10
CA GLN A 172 1.77 21.50 -5.64
C GLN A 172 0.77 21.25 -4.52
N LYS A 173 -0.38 21.92 -4.58
CA LYS A 173 -1.52 21.63 -3.71
C LYS A 173 -2.64 21.05 -4.56
N THR A 174 -3.09 19.85 -4.22
CA THR A 174 -4.20 19.18 -4.90
C THR A 174 -5.35 18.97 -3.93
N ASN A 175 -6.54 19.37 -4.35
CA ASN A 175 -7.79 19.06 -3.68
C ASN A 175 -8.65 18.22 -4.60
N MET A 176 -9.25 17.16 -4.08
CA MET A 176 -10.16 16.31 -4.86
C MET A 176 -11.25 15.72 -3.98
N THR A 177 -12.38 15.40 -4.60
CA THR A 177 -13.49 14.68 -3.99
C THR A 177 -13.75 13.42 -4.82
N ILE A 178 -13.77 12.28 -4.15
CA ILE A 178 -13.99 10.95 -4.74
C ILE A 178 -14.95 10.15 -3.87
N TYR A 179 -15.55 9.09 -4.40
CA TYR A 179 -16.60 8.34 -3.72
C TYR A 179 -16.29 6.84 -3.69
N PHE A 180 -16.09 6.28 -2.50
CA PHE A 180 -15.95 4.84 -2.31
C PHE A 180 -17.32 4.18 -2.41
N GLN A 181 -17.38 3.10 -3.19
CA GLN A 181 -18.58 2.33 -3.47
C GLN A 181 -18.52 1.00 -2.71
N ASP A 182 -18.85 1.02 -1.43
CA ASP A 182 -18.64 -0.09 -0.50
C ASP A 182 -19.85 -1.04 -0.45
N ARG A 183 -19.63 -2.32 -0.76
CA ARG A 183 -20.57 -3.41 -0.49
C ARG A 183 -20.00 -4.28 0.60
N PHE A 184 -20.73 -4.41 1.70
CA PHE A 184 -20.23 -5.08 2.91
C PHE A 184 -20.95 -6.40 3.23
N ALA A 185 -21.87 -6.83 2.38
CA ALA A 185 -22.41 -8.19 2.38
C ALA A 185 -23.01 -8.54 1.01
N GLY A 186 -23.42 -9.80 0.85
CA GLY A 186 -24.09 -10.29 -0.35
C GLY A 186 -23.14 -10.61 -1.52
N PRO A 187 -23.69 -10.92 -2.71
CA PRO A 187 -22.90 -11.15 -3.91
C PRO A 187 -22.09 -9.91 -4.28
N ASN A 188 -20.84 -10.10 -4.73
CA ASN A 188 -19.92 -9.01 -5.12
C ASN A 188 -19.58 -8.04 -3.97
N THR A 189 -19.53 -8.55 -2.75
CA THR A 189 -19.03 -7.80 -1.59
C THR A 189 -17.60 -7.31 -1.84
N THR A 190 -17.32 -6.05 -1.49
CA THR A 190 -16.01 -5.40 -1.65
C THR A 190 -15.29 -5.25 -0.31
N THR A 191 -16.01 -5.43 0.80
CA THR A 191 -15.46 -5.50 2.15
C THR A 191 -15.83 -6.83 2.78
N VAL A 192 -14.83 -7.57 3.29
CA VAL A 192 -15.03 -8.91 3.85
C VAL A 192 -14.30 -9.04 5.19
N PRO A 193 -14.97 -9.53 6.26
CA PRO A 193 -14.27 -9.90 7.47
C PRO A 193 -13.36 -11.09 7.20
N ILE A 194 -12.06 -10.90 7.42
CA ILE A 194 -11.04 -11.94 7.21
C ILE A 194 -10.80 -12.72 8.51
N THR A 195 -10.78 -12.02 9.65
CA THR A 195 -10.55 -12.63 10.96
C THR A 195 -11.14 -11.78 12.08
N GLY A 196 -11.26 -12.37 13.26
CA GLY A 196 -11.73 -11.73 14.49
C GLY A 196 -11.53 -12.64 15.68
N ILE A 197 -12.04 -12.23 16.84
CA ILE A 197 -11.92 -13.02 18.08
C ILE A 197 -12.70 -14.34 17.92
N PRO A 198 -12.09 -15.51 18.16
CA PRO A 198 -12.78 -16.79 18.09
C PRO A 198 -14.00 -16.84 19.02
N GLY A 199 -15.12 -17.36 18.51
CA GLY A 199 -16.38 -17.45 19.27
C GLY A 199 -17.20 -16.14 19.32
N HIS A 200 -16.70 -15.05 18.73
CA HIS A 200 -17.44 -13.80 18.58
C HIS A 200 -17.94 -13.62 17.14
N LEU A 201 -19.01 -12.83 16.96
CA LEU A 201 -19.44 -12.41 15.63
C LEU A 201 -18.41 -11.44 15.03
N TRP A 202 -18.09 -11.61 13.74
CA TRP A 202 -17.18 -10.73 13.00
C TRP A 202 -17.97 -9.65 12.28
N THR A 203 -18.21 -8.53 12.95
CA THR A 203 -18.99 -7.39 12.45
C THR A 203 -18.20 -6.09 12.63
N PHE A 204 -18.59 -5.00 11.96
CA PHE A 204 -17.87 -3.72 12.09
C PHE A 204 -17.82 -3.19 13.53
N GLY A 205 -18.80 -3.54 14.36
CA GLY A 205 -18.83 -3.19 15.78
C GLY A 205 -18.13 -4.19 16.71
N SER A 206 -17.52 -5.24 16.18
CA SER A 206 -16.88 -6.29 16.99
C SER A 206 -15.38 -6.04 17.13
N PHE A 207 -14.92 -5.69 18.34
CA PHE A 207 -13.49 -5.48 18.61
C PHE A 207 -12.61 -6.65 18.10
N GLY A 208 -11.48 -6.30 17.49
CA GLY A 208 -10.52 -7.24 16.93
C GLY A 208 -10.90 -7.80 15.56
N THR A 209 -12.05 -7.41 14.98
CA THR A 209 -12.41 -7.84 13.62
C THR A 209 -11.57 -7.10 12.59
N VAL A 210 -10.96 -7.84 11.68
CA VAL A 210 -10.15 -7.35 10.58
C VAL A 210 -10.90 -7.57 9.27
N PHE A 211 -10.99 -6.53 8.44
CA PHE A 211 -11.64 -6.56 7.14
C PHE A 211 -10.61 -6.34 6.04
N GLY A 212 -10.72 -7.12 4.95
CA GLY A 212 -10.08 -6.81 3.68
C GLY A 212 -11.02 -5.99 2.82
N ILE A 213 -10.48 -4.98 2.15
CA ILE A 213 -11.26 -4.01 1.36
C ILE A 213 -10.64 -3.85 0.00
N ASP A 214 -11.50 -3.90 -1.01
CA ASP A 214 -11.19 -3.47 -2.37
C ASP A 214 -12.46 -2.98 -3.06
N SER A 215 -12.70 -1.69 -2.88
CA SER A 215 -13.91 -1.02 -3.36
C SER A 215 -13.62 -0.17 -4.59
N PRO A 216 -14.54 -0.16 -5.58
CA PRO A 216 -14.51 0.84 -6.65
C PRO A 216 -14.57 2.25 -6.07
N ILE A 217 -13.81 3.17 -6.65
CA ILE A 217 -13.90 4.59 -6.35
C ILE A 217 -14.34 5.33 -7.61
N THR A 218 -15.42 6.09 -7.51
CA THR A 218 -16.03 6.83 -8.63
C THR A 218 -15.85 8.34 -8.49
N GLN A 219 -15.96 9.03 -9.62
CA GLN A 219 -15.90 10.49 -9.68
C GLN A 219 -17.15 11.16 -9.07
N GLY A 220 -18.33 10.58 -9.27
CA GLY A 220 -19.61 11.03 -8.74
C GLY A 220 -20.15 10.11 -7.63
N LEU A 221 -21.20 10.59 -6.95
CA LEU A 221 -21.85 9.89 -5.85
C LEU A 221 -22.52 8.58 -6.32
N GLU A 222 -23.09 8.62 -7.52
CA GLU A 222 -23.83 7.53 -8.12
C GLU A 222 -22.90 6.39 -8.51
N GLY A 223 -23.27 5.15 -8.18
CA GLY A 223 -22.48 3.97 -8.55
C GLY A 223 -22.35 3.71 -10.06
N SER A 224 -23.12 4.41 -10.90
CA SER A 224 -22.98 4.41 -12.37
C SER A 224 -21.99 5.45 -12.91
N SER A 225 -21.45 6.32 -12.04
CA SER A 225 -20.40 7.26 -12.41
C SER A 225 -19.13 6.53 -12.86
N GLU A 226 -18.29 7.22 -13.63
CA GLU A 226 -16.97 6.73 -14.01
C GLU A 226 -16.17 6.29 -12.78
N GLN A 227 -15.67 5.05 -12.84
CA GLN A 227 -14.70 4.54 -11.88
C GLN A 227 -13.31 5.10 -12.22
N ILE A 228 -12.70 5.79 -11.26
CA ILE A 228 -11.42 6.50 -11.43
C ILE A 228 -10.29 5.89 -10.61
N ALA A 229 -10.61 5.06 -9.61
CA ALA A 229 -9.65 4.41 -8.74
C ALA A 229 -10.23 3.14 -8.09
N ARG A 230 -9.38 2.45 -7.31
CA ARG A 230 -9.78 1.41 -6.34
C ARG A 230 -9.23 1.76 -4.96
N GLY A 231 -10.02 1.51 -3.93
CA GLY A 231 -9.61 1.65 -2.54
C GLY A 231 -9.25 0.29 -1.97
N GLN A 232 -7.97 0.03 -1.75
CA GLN A 232 -7.45 -1.30 -1.39
C GLN A 232 -6.70 -1.26 -0.07
N GLY A 233 -7.08 -2.13 0.88
CA GLY A 233 -6.43 -2.15 2.19
C GLY A 233 -7.18 -2.93 3.26
N VAL A 234 -7.05 -2.46 4.50
CA VAL A 234 -7.61 -3.12 5.68
C VAL A 234 -8.27 -2.16 6.65
N HIS A 235 -9.36 -2.61 7.25
CA HIS A 235 -9.92 -2.00 8.46
C HIS A 235 -9.78 -2.96 9.63
N VAL A 236 -9.55 -2.43 10.83
CA VAL A 236 -9.57 -3.20 12.08
C VAL A 236 -10.47 -2.49 13.07
N THR A 237 -11.50 -3.15 13.59
CA THR A 237 -12.29 -2.61 14.71
C THR A 237 -11.41 -2.60 15.96
N SER A 238 -10.78 -1.46 16.23
CA SER A 238 -9.72 -1.30 17.23
C SER A 238 -10.20 -0.67 18.54
N ALA A 239 -11.37 -0.03 18.54
CA ALA A 239 -12.00 0.43 19.78
C ALA A 239 -12.60 -0.76 20.54
N LEU A 240 -12.31 -0.87 21.84
CA LEU A 240 -12.80 -1.95 22.70
C LEU A 240 -14.33 -2.00 22.78
N ASP A 241 -14.98 -0.85 22.65
CA ASP A 241 -16.45 -0.71 22.61
C ASP A 241 -17.05 -0.87 21.21
N GLY A 242 -16.22 -1.14 20.19
CA GLY A 242 -16.65 -1.31 18.80
C GLY A 242 -16.94 0.00 18.06
N SER A 243 -16.72 1.17 18.67
CA SER A 243 -17.14 2.46 18.11
C SER A 243 -16.25 3.01 16.98
N ALA A 244 -15.06 2.47 16.81
CA ALA A 244 -14.10 2.92 15.81
C ALA A 244 -13.31 1.79 15.16
N THR A 245 -12.99 1.99 13.89
CA THR A 245 -12.07 1.16 13.11
C THR A 245 -10.78 1.93 12.83
N TYR A 246 -9.63 1.29 13.00
CA TYR A 246 -8.41 1.75 12.35
C TYR A 246 -8.48 1.45 10.85
N VAL A 247 -8.22 2.44 10.02
CA VAL A 247 -8.20 2.33 8.55
C VAL A 247 -6.77 2.43 8.08
N SER A 248 -6.40 1.57 7.13
CA SER A 248 -5.17 1.67 6.38
C SER A 248 -5.46 1.26 4.93
N ILE A 249 -5.52 2.24 4.02
CA ILE A 249 -6.01 2.04 2.66
C ILE A 249 -5.21 2.83 1.64
N SER A 250 -4.94 2.19 0.50
CA SER A 250 -4.37 2.81 -0.69
C SER A 250 -5.48 3.18 -1.67
N ILE A 251 -5.48 4.41 -2.17
CA ILE A 251 -6.23 4.79 -3.36
C ILE A 251 -5.33 4.54 -4.56
N VAL A 252 -5.67 3.56 -5.38
CA VAL A 252 -4.94 3.20 -6.60
C VAL A 252 -5.66 3.80 -7.80
N PHE A 253 -5.07 4.86 -8.37
CA PHE A 253 -5.68 5.60 -9.48
C PHE A 253 -5.54 4.86 -10.82
N MET A 254 -6.62 4.86 -11.58
CA MET A 254 -6.70 4.27 -12.93
C MET A 254 -7.25 5.24 -13.97
N ASN A 255 -7.61 6.45 -13.57
CA ASN A 255 -8.04 7.51 -14.49
C ASN A 255 -6.86 7.99 -15.34
N LYS A 256 -7.15 8.65 -16.46
CA LYS A 256 -6.13 9.15 -17.38
C LYS A 256 -5.11 10.08 -16.71
N GLU A 257 -5.55 10.90 -15.77
CA GLU A 257 -4.72 11.91 -15.13
C GLU A 257 -3.71 11.31 -14.16
N PHE A 258 -4.12 10.39 -13.28
CA PHE A 258 -3.28 9.88 -12.18
C PHE A 258 -2.94 8.39 -12.32
N ASN A 259 -3.16 7.78 -13.48
CA ASN A 259 -2.97 6.35 -13.71
C ASN A 259 -1.66 5.81 -13.11
N GLY A 260 -1.76 4.77 -12.28
CA GLY A 260 -0.63 4.12 -11.63
C GLY A 260 -0.02 4.89 -10.45
N SER A 261 -0.53 6.07 -10.11
CA SER A 261 -0.19 6.78 -8.87
C SER A 261 -1.08 6.29 -7.72
N THR A 262 -0.59 6.44 -6.49
CA THR A 262 -1.36 6.08 -5.29
C THR A 262 -1.33 7.18 -4.24
N LEU A 263 -2.36 7.19 -3.39
CA LEU A 263 -2.37 7.91 -2.12
C LEU A 263 -2.60 6.92 -0.98
N GLU A 264 -1.86 7.09 0.11
CA GLU A 264 -1.93 6.21 1.28
C GLU A 264 -2.62 6.95 2.43
N ILE A 265 -3.72 6.39 2.93
CA ILE A 265 -4.54 6.99 3.99
C ILE A 265 -4.55 6.07 5.21
N GLN A 266 -4.30 6.64 6.39
CA GLN A 266 -4.43 5.92 7.66
C GLN A 266 -5.01 6.77 8.79
N GLY A 267 -5.73 6.13 9.71
CA GLY A 267 -6.25 6.80 10.90
C GLY A 267 -7.42 6.09 11.57
N ALA A 268 -7.88 6.66 12.70
CA ALA A 268 -9.06 6.19 13.40
C ALA A 268 -10.34 6.71 12.72
N ASN A 269 -11.19 5.80 12.30
CA ASN A 269 -12.48 6.05 11.67
C ASN A 269 -13.61 5.70 12.66
N TYR A 270 -14.15 6.72 13.33
CA TYR A 270 -15.24 6.58 14.29
C TYR A 270 -16.57 6.39 13.55
N LEU A 271 -17.15 5.19 13.64
CA LEU A 271 -18.28 4.76 12.82
C LEU A 271 -19.54 5.64 12.99
N TYR A 272 -19.70 6.26 14.15
CA TYR A 272 -20.87 7.06 14.52
C TYR A 272 -20.66 8.58 14.39
N VAL A 273 -19.49 9.02 13.93
CA VAL A 273 -19.20 10.44 13.68
C VAL A 273 -19.45 10.73 12.20
N ASN A 274 -20.18 11.81 11.88
CA ASN A 274 -20.61 12.08 10.49
C ASN A 274 -19.45 12.31 9.52
N VAL A 275 -18.46 13.12 9.91
CA VAL A 275 -17.27 13.44 9.12
C VAL A 275 -16.03 13.08 9.92
N ARG A 276 -15.15 12.27 9.35
CA ARG A 276 -13.99 11.67 10.03
C ARG A 276 -12.73 12.05 9.27
N GLU A 277 -11.77 12.66 9.96
CA GLU A 277 -10.51 13.07 9.34
C GLU A 277 -9.45 11.98 9.55
N LEU A 278 -8.79 11.60 8.46
CA LEU A 278 -7.69 10.64 8.42
C LEU A 278 -6.47 11.29 7.76
N ALA A 279 -5.27 10.85 8.13
CA ALA A 279 -4.05 11.40 7.57
C ALA A 279 -3.79 10.80 6.18
N VAL A 280 -3.40 11.65 5.23
CA VAL A 280 -2.68 11.19 4.04
C VAL A 280 -1.21 11.15 4.39
N VAL A 281 -0.65 9.94 4.40
CA VAL A 281 0.68 9.68 4.96
C VAL A 281 1.74 9.43 3.90
N GLY A 282 1.32 9.34 2.64
CA GLY A 282 2.22 9.21 1.52
C GLY A 282 1.48 9.12 0.19
N GLY A 283 2.28 8.96 -0.86
CA GLY A 283 1.79 8.70 -2.20
C GLY A 283 2.91 8.28 -3.14
N THR A 284 2.54 7.70 -4.27
CA THR A 284 3.45 7.22 -5.30
C THR A 284 3.15 7.89 -6.65
N GLY A 285 4.04 7.71 -7.63
CA GLY A 285 3.87 8.30 -8.96
C GLY A 285 3.85 9.82 -8.90
N GLN A 286 2.76 10.42 -9.35
CA GLN A 286 2.55 11.88 -9.33
C GLN A 286 2.33 12.44 -7.93
N PHE A 287 1.96 11.60 -6.95
CA PHE A 287 1.75 12.02 -5.57
C PHE A 287 2.97 11.72 -4.69
N ARG A 288 4.18 11.69 -5.28
CA ARG A 288 5.39 11.47 -4.49
C ARG A 288 5.53 12.57 -3.45
N TYR A 289 5.86 12.15 -2.22
CA TYR A 289 5.95 13.05 -1.04
C TYR A 289 4.62 13.68 -0.63
N ALA A 290 3.49 13.14 -1.08
CA ALA A 290 2.17 13.60 -0.66
C ALA A 290 2.02 13.55 0.87
N ARG A 291 1.59 14.66 1.45
CA ARG A 291 1.17 14.77 2.85
C ARG A 291 -0.08 15.62 2.94
N GLY A 292 -0.94 15.32 3.89
CA GLY A 292 -2.17 16.08 4.09
C GLY A 292 -3.22 15.29 4.85
N PHE A 293 -4.47 15.49 4.51
CA PHE A 293 -5.59 14.84 5.17
C PHE A 293 -6.70 14.47 4.17
N ALA A 294 -7.47 13.47 4.56
CA ALA A 294 -8.70 13.07 3.90
C ALA A 294 -9.85 13.14 4.90
N THR A 295 -11.03 13.53 4.45
CA THR A 295 -12.26 13.47 5.25
C THR A 295 -13.20 12.43 4.65
N PHE A 296 -13.64 11.49 5.48
CA PHE A 296 -14.64 10.50 5.11
C PHE A 296 -16.00 10.92 5.66
N GLU A 297 -17.00 10.95 4.80
CA GLU A 297 -18.40 11.21 5.14
C GLU A 297 -19.28 10.11 4.56
N THR A 298 -20.18 9.55 5.36
CA THR A 298 -21.11 8.52 4.88
C THR A 298 -22.27 9.20 4.16
N ALA A 299 -22.10 9.41 2.86
CA ALA A 299 -23.03 10.17 2.03
C ALA A 299 -24.33 9.39 1.72
N PHE A 300 -24.25 8.06 1.69
CA PHE A 300 -25.40 7.18 1.50
C PHE A 300 -25.19 5.86 2.24
N LEU A 301 -26.26 5.30 2.81
CA LEU A 301 -26.25 4.00 3.46
C LEU A 301 -27.58 3.27 3.21
N ASP A 302 -27.51 2.12 2.57
CA ASP A 302 -28.60 1.16 2.43
C ASP A 302 -28.22 -0.15 3.12
N MET A 303 -28.74 -0.33 4.34
CA MET A 303 -28.50 -1.53 5.14
C MET A 303 -29.15 -2.78 4.55
N LYS A 304 -30.22 -2.65 3.75
CA LYS A 304 -30.88 -3.80 3.12
C LYS A 304 -30.07 -4.31 1.94
N ALA A 305 -29.51 -3.40 1.16
CA ALA A 305 -28.61 -3.73 0.06
C ALA A 305 -27.17 -3.99 0.51
N ALA A 306 -26.87 -3.81 1.80
CA ALA A 306 -25.52 -3.86 2.37
C ALA A 306 -24.52 -2.98 1.59
N TYR A 307 -24.95 -1.76 1.27
CA TYR A 307 -24.25 -0.84 0.39
C TYR A 307 -24.13 0.54 1.03
N ALA A 308 -22.94 1.12 0.97
CA ALA A 308 -22.63 2.45 1.46
C ALA A 308 -21.81 3.23 0.43
N VAL A 309 -22.02 4.54 0.40
CA VAL A 309 -21.18 5.46 -0.37
C VAL A 309 -20.46 6.38 0.59
N ILE A 310 -19.13 6.33 0.59
CA ILE A 310 -18.29 7.20 1.41
C ILE A 310 -17.72 8.30 0.52
N ARG A 311 -18.15 9.55 0.77
CA ARG A 311 -17.51 10.72 0.17
C ARG A 311 -16.16 10.92 0.85
N CYS A 312 -15.11 10.98 0.05
CA CYS A 312 -13.75 11.24 0.48
C CYS A 312 -13.27 12.56 -0.12
N ASN A 313 -13.09 13.59 0.71
CA ASN A 313 -12.41 14.82 0.28
C ASN A 313 -10.96 14.77 0.71
N ILE A 314 -10.04 15.00 -0.21
CA ILE A 314 -8.60 14.90 -0.01
C ILE A 314 -7.98 16.28 -0.24
N THR A 315 -7.10 16.69 0.66
CA THR A 315 -6.27 17.88 0.53
C THR A 315 -4.82 17.49 0.79
N ILE A 316 -3.97 17.63 -0.22
CA ILE A 316 -2.56 17.21 -0.14
C ILE A 316 -1.61 18.27 -0.70
N GLU A 317 -0.39 18.24 -0.17
CA GLU A 317 0.79 18.89 -0.72
C GLU A 317 1.74 17.82 -1.28
N HIS A 318 2.23 17.99 -2.50
CA HIS A 318 3.16 17.08 -3.19
C HIS A 318 4.06 17.85 -4.17
N TYR A 319 4.88 17.17 -4.98
CA TYR A 319 5.88 17.79 -5.85
C TYR A 319 5.85 17.26 -7.28
#